data_AF-A0A4V4NCG0-F1
#
_entry.id   AF-A0A4V4NCG0-F1
#
_cell.length_a   1.000
_cell.length_b   1.000
_cell.length_c   1.000
_cell.angle_alpha   90.00
_cell.angle_beta   90.00
_cell.angle_gamma   90.00
#
_symmetry.space_group_name_H-M   'P 1'
#
loop_
_entity.id
_entity.type
_entity.pdbx_description
1 polymer ?
#
loop_
_entity_poly.entity_id
_entity_poly.type
_entity_poly.pdbx_seq_one_letter_code
_entity_poly.pdbx_strand_id
1 'polypeptide(L)'
;MSIQQGRDKVSAGLETEESSGPSKARKACVNCRKQKANEQSPLLKRSVFLRLKRLEEHLGLPPLDDAEEAESPASPDLMTLEPETPGESSLGALWNAVAVLRRSCASNISSNIWDKPLIKRLWLSFHETMPGLHFLPTKQTFSSPRPLMLASMLYCSSIRGPPEVAVLAPDYFAVLCGAISQLCMPQSEVGRAPEDQASAEEWAFQTVLGIILAGLLREAVVRETGVWISLAYRLILEHCPSNTDERSREWRRLFSGLQIVDLEHASIHLSCPVIPIEAPLPRLKIPMQDQLYRLSRMMHTGLTHFTGRGLPTIWSCFEGEPSVVAQMSSVSFSGVDGAVIRDWARQLDDWLVEFSDKDFDSEHEKKLVFRQYILHRLLVLSIYHPARGCNLFSNTTPKEQHELLVSARAAVKLQMCDSSIWSNWDLVMITWAALIVLQGVDGGVGEPDDLENVNIHLQKLKEMHEPKPSLRGILASRLDQKLQGLHTPASGDAEGFEQEIRNLDNSWYIFDQASLQAGYNLWSYETQGG
;
A
#
# COMPACT_ATOMS: atom_id res chain seq x y z
N MET A 1 13.25 49.84 -55.21
CA MET A 1 12.34 49.66 -56.38
C MET A 1 12.96 48.60 -57.28
N SER A 2 12.14 47.73 -57.87
CA SER A 2 12.48 46.89 -59.05
C SER A 2 13.56 45.80 -58.86
N ILE A 3 13.49 44.62 -59.51
CA ILE A 3 12.42 44.02 -60.34
C ILE A 3 12.56 42.46 -60.36
N GLN A 4 11.43 41.76 -60.52
CA GLN A 4 11.11 40.45 -61.17
C GLN A 4 12.25 39.45 -61.54
N GLN A 5 12.06 38.12 -61.75
CA GLN A 5 10.99 37.10 -61.65
C GLN A 5 11.74 35.71 -61.71
N GLY A 6 11.17 34.51 -61.56
CA GLY A 6 9.79 34.06 -61.34
C GLY A 6 9.27 33.11 -62.44
N ARG A 7 9.16 31.79 -62.13
CA ARG A 7 8.31 30.74 -62.80
C ARG A 7 8.60 30.43 -64.29
N ASP A 8 8.15 29.33 -64.93
CA ASP A 8 7.22 28.18 -64.71
C ASP A 8 7.72 27.00 -65.63
N LYS A 9 7.17 25.77 -65.85
CA LYS A 9 6.00 24.94 -65.43
C LYS A 9 6.37 23.44 -65.72
N VAL A 10 6.05 22.44 -64.87
CA VAL A 10 4.87 21.53 -64.87
C VAL A 10 4.67 20.59 -66.09
N SER A 11 4.76 19.26 -65.86
CA SER A 11 3.88 18.14 -66.29
C SER A 11 4.55 16.80 -65.88
N ALA A 12 3.95 15.80 -65.22
CA ALA A 12 2.63 15.12 -65.27
C ALA A 12 2.64 13.83 -66.14
N GLY A 13 2.31 12.69 -65.52
CA GLY A 13 2.25 11.34 -66.11
C GLY A 13 2.00 10.26 -65.03
N LEU A 14 1.28 9.18 -65.37
CA LEU A 14 0.84 8.11 -64.44
C LEU A 14 1.30 6.70 -64.90
N GLU A 15 1.19 5.74 -63.96
CA GLU A 15 1.13 4.27 -64.17
C GLU A 15 2.42 3.57 -64.69
N THR A 16 2.65 2.26 -64.49
CA THR A 16 1.80 1.18 -63.92
C THR A 16 2.59 0.26 -62.95
N GLU A 17 1.97 -0.81 -62.43
CA GLU A 17 2.51 -1.77 -61.45
C GLU A 17 3.51 -2.79 -62.03
N GLU A 18 4.41 -3.33 -61.19
CA GLU A 18 4.72 -4.78 -61.22
C GLU A 18 5.11 -5.31 -59.81
N SER A 19 4.79 -6.59 -59.54
CA SER A 19 4.79 -7.14 -58.17
C SER A 19 6.14 -7.75 -57.73
N SER A 20 6.55 -7.50 -56.48
CA SER A 20 7.66 -8.21 -55.84
C SER A 20 7.18 -9.08 -54.66
N GLY A 21 6.90 -10.36 -54.94
CA GLY A 21 6.50 -11.33 -53.92
C GLY A 21 7.62 -11.62 -52.91
N PRO A 22 7.30 -11.99 -51.65
CA PRO A 22 8.30 -12.19 -50.60
C PRO A 22 9.29 -13.30 -50.95
N SER A 23 10.58 -12.98 -50.86
CA SER A 23 11.68 -13.80 -51.38
C SER A 23 11.69 -15.24 -50.84
N LYS A 24 12.16 -16.18 -51.67
CA LYS A 24 12.21 -17.62 -51.35
C LYS A 24 12.94 -17.90 -50.02
N ALA A 25 13.98 -17.13 -49.70
CA ALA A 25 14.70 -17.22 -48.42
C ALA A 25 13.82 -16.87 -47.20
N ARG A 26 12.93 -15.87 -47.31
CA ARG A 26 12.03 -15.48 -46.21
C ARG A 26 10.99 -16.57 -45.93
N LYS A 27 10.46 -17.23 -46.98
CA LYS A 27 9.57 -18.39 -46.85
C LYS A 27 10.29 -19.61 -46.23
N ALA A 28 11.53 -19.90 -46.64
CA ALA A 28 12.33 -20.98 -46.08
C ALA A 28 12.59 -20.81 -44.57
N CYS A 29 12.93 -19.59 -44.13
CA CYS A 29 13.17 -19.29 -42.71
C CYS A 29 11.89 -19.47 -41.85
N VAL A 30 10.72 -19.05 -42.36
CA VAL A 30 9.43 -19.25 -41.68
C VAL A 30 9.07 -20.73 -41.57
N ASN A 31 9.25 -21.52 -42.64
CA ASN A 31 8.96 -22.96 -42.59
C ASN A 31 9.91 -23.71 -41.65
N CYS A 32 11.21 -23.38 -41.64
CA CYS A 32 12.17 -23.98 -40.70
C CYS A 32 11.82 -23.65 -39.23
N ARG A 33 11.37 -22.42 -38.94
CA ARG A 33 10.82 -22.08 -37.60
C ARG A 33 9.55 -22.86 -37.27
N LYS A 34 8.61 -23.03 -38.22
CA LYS A 34 7.38 -23.82 -38.01
C LYS A 34 7.67 -25.31 -37.76
N GLN A 35 8.61 -25.91 -38.49
CA GLN A 35 9.01 -27.31 -38.27
C GLN A 35 9.63 -27.49 -36.88
N LYS A 36 10.61 -26.66 -36.49
CA LYS A 36 11.19 -26.71 -35.14
C LYS A 36 10.15 -26.51 -34.03
N ALA A 37 9.20 -25.59 -34.20
CA ALA A 37 8.12 -25.38 -33.22
C ALA A 37 7.22 -26.62 -33.09
N ASN A 38 6.92 -27.30 -34.20
CA ASN A 38 6.05 -28.49 -34.19
C ASN A 38 6.74 -29.71 -33.57
N GLU A 39 8.04 -29.91 -33.85
CA GLU A 39 8.86 -30.98 -33.28
C GLU A 39 9.17 -30.77 -31.78
N GLN A 40 9.34 -29.51 -31.34
CA GLN A 40 9.63 -29.18 -29.95
C GLN A 40 8.38 -29.20 -29.05
N SER A 41 7.18 -28.95 -29.60
CA SER A 41 5.90 -28.95 -28.86
C SER A 41 5.69 -30.18 -27.94
N PRO A 42 5.77 -31.44 -28.41
CA PRO A 42 5.57 -32.62 -27.55
C PRO A 42 6.68 -32.80 -26.50
N LEU A 43 7.93 -32.47 -26.81
CA LEU A 43 9.05 -32.54 -25.86
C LEU A 43 8.93 -31.49 -24.77
N LEU A 44 8.50 -30.27 -25.12
CA LEU A 44 8.29 -29.17 -24.19
C LEU A 44 7.10 -29.47 -23.26
N LYS A 45 5.99 -29.99 -23.79
CA LYS A 45 4.88 -30.52 -22.96
C LYS A 45 5.36 -31.59 -21.98
N ARG A 46 6.10 -32.61 -22.44
CA ARG A 46 6.62 -33.68 -21.58
C ARG A 46 7.57 -33.16 -20.49
N SER A 47 8.39 -32.15 -20.82
CA SER A 47 9.25 -31.46 -19.85
C SER A 47 8.44 -30.69 -18.79
N VAL A 48 7.37 -30.00 -19.18
CA VAL A 48 6.46 -29.32 -18.24
C VAL A 48 5.77 -30.32 -17.32
N PHE A 49 5.17 -31.40 -17.84
CA PHE A 49 4.53 -32.42 -17.01
C PHE A 49 5.53 -33.13 -16.06
N LEU A 50 6.77 -33.39 -16.51
CA LEU A 50 7.81 -33.94 -15.62
C LEU A 50 8.29 -32.95 -14.53
N ARG A 51 8.12 -31.64 -14.74
CA ARG A 51 8.37 -30.63 -13.69
C ARG A 51 7.16 -30.49 -12.76
N LEU A 52 5.95 -30.57 -13.28
CA LEU A 52 4.71 -30.55 -12.50
C LEU A 52 4.68 -31.74 -11.53
N LYS A 53 4.91 -32.96 -12.05
CA LYS A 53 4.98 -34.19 -11.24
C LYS A 53 6.00 -34.13 -10.10
N ARG A 54 7.18 -33.54 -10.33
CA ARG A 54 8.17 -33.34 -9.25
C ARG A 54 7.73 -32.33 -8.20
N LEU A 55 6.92 -31.34 -8.56
CA LEU A 55 6.35 -30.39 -7.61
C LEU A 55 5.22 -31.05 -6.81
N GLU A 56 4.36 -31.82 -7.47
CA GLU A 56 3.30 -32.63 -6.84
C GLU A 56 3.90 -33.64 -5.85
N GLU A 57 4.91 -34.41 -6.26
CA GLU A 57 5.69 -35.33 -5.41
C GLU A 57 6.37 -34.61 -4.23
N HIS A 58 6.90 -33.40 -4.44
CA HIS A 58 7.57 -32.63 -3.37
C HIS A 58 6.58 -31.96 -2.40
N LEU A 59 5.37 -31.67 -2.85
CA LEU A 59 4.26 -31.14 -2.04
C LEU A 59 3.41 -32.23 -1.36
N GLY A 60 3.70 -33.51 -1.63
CA GLY A 60 2.95 -34.64 -1.07
C GLY A 60 1.55 -34.81 -1.65
N LEU A 61 1.28 -34.28 -2.85
CA LEU A 61 -0.03 -34.39 -3.49
C LEU A 61 -0.21 -35.81 -4.08
N PRO A 62 -1.38 -36.45 -3.88
CA PRO A 62 -1.65 -37.78 -4.44
C PRO A 62 -1.79 -37.72 -5.97
N PRO A 63 -1.40 -38.78 -6.72
CA PRO A 63 -1.61 -38.84 -8.16
C PRO A 63 -3.11 -38.83 -8.52
N LEU A 64 -3.51 -37.95 -9.42
CA LEU A 64 -4.87 -37.86 -9.97
C LEU A 64 -5.13 -38.90 -11.08
N ASP A 65 -4.76 -40.17 -10.85
CA ASP A 65 -4.98 -41.26 -11.82
C ASP A 65 -6.28 -42.04 -11.57
N ASP A 66 -6.81 -42.05 -10.34
CA ASP A 66 -8.10 -42.68 -9.97
C ASP A 66 -9.01 -41.69 -9.21
N ALA A 67 -9.54 -40.71 -9.94
CA ALA A 67 -10.72 -39.95 -9.49
C ALA A 67 -11.98 -40.63 -10.05
N GLU A 68 -12.60 -41.51 -9.26
CA GLU A 68 -13.96 -41.98 -9.55
C GLU A 68 -14.91 -40.77 -9.73
N GLU A 69 -15.93 -40.91 -10.58
CA GLU A 69 -16.90 -39.85 -10.87
C GLU A 69 -17.74 -39.52 -9.62
N ALA A 70 -17.20 -38.68 -8.74
CA ALA A 70 -17.86 -38.21 -7.53
C ALA A 70 -19.21 -37.59 -7.91
N GLU A 71 -20.29 -38.19 -7.41
CA GLU A 71 -21.66 -37.85 -7.80
C GLU A 71 -21.89 -36.34 -7.69
N SER A 72 -22.46 -35.74 -8.74
CA SER A 72 -22.75 -34.31 -8.78
C SER A 72 -23.49 -33.90 -7.50
N PRO A 73 -22.95 -32.98 -6.67
CA PRO A 73 -23.62 -32.56 -5.45
C PRO A 73 -25.00 -32.03 -5.81
N ALA A 74 -26.02 -32.53 -5.10
CA ALA A 74 -27.41 -32.30 -5.44
C ALA A 74 -27.72 -30.79 -5.53
N SER A 75 -28.61 -30.43 -6.46
CA SER A 75 -29.05 -29.06 -6.70
C SER A 75 -29.35 -28.33 -5.37
N PRO A 76 -28.82 -27.10 -5.16
CA PRO A 76 -29.10 -26.37 -3.93
C PRO A 76 -30.61 -26.11 -3.81
N ASP A 77 -31.14 -26.32 -2.60
CA ASP A 77 -32.56 -26.23 -2.32
C ASP A 77 -33.16 -24.89 -2.76
N LEU A 78 -34.38 -24.96 -3.31
CA LEU A 78 -35.07 -23.78 -3.84
C LEU A 78 -35.58 -22.92 -2.67
N MET A 79 -34.72 -22.00 -2.21
CA MET A 79 -34.98 -21.09 -1.09
C MET A 79 -36.39 -20.50 -1.15
N THR A 80 -37.19 -20.77 -0.12
CA THR A 80 -38.53 -20.21 0.04
C THR A 80 -38.47 -18.68 0.07
N LEU A 81 -39.23 -18.04 -0.82
CA LEU A 81 -39.36 -16.59 -0.89
C LEU A 81 -40.07 -16.06 0.36
N GLU A 82 -39.31 -15.47 1.28
CA GLU A 82 -39.89 -14.52 2.24
C GLU A 82 -40.30 -13.22 1.50
N PRO A 83 -41.30 -12.47 2.00
CA PRO A 83 -41.84 -11.32 1.28
C PRO A 83 -40.82 -10.19 1.15
N GLU A 84 -40.46 -9.81 -0.07
CA GLU A 84 -39.48 -8.74 -0.33
C GLU A 84 -39.90 -7.42 0.34
N THR A 85 -38.99 -6.85 1.12
CA THR A 85 -39.20 -5.49 1.65
C THR A 85 -38.90 -4.44 0.57
N PRO A 86 -39.59 -3.27 0.54
CA PRO A 86 -39.48 -2.30 -0.56
C PRO A 86 -38.10 -1.66 -0.82
N GLY A 87 -37.07 -2.05 -0.05
CA GLY A 87 -35.68 -1.62 -0.21
C GLY A 87 -34.68 -2.77 -0.41
N GLU A 88 -35.13 -3.96 -0.84
CA GLU A 88 -34.25 -5.06 -1.26
C GLU A 88 -33.98 -5.08 -2.77
N SER A 89 -34.92 -4.59 -3.58
CA SER A 89 -34.80 -4.51 -5.04
C SER A 89 -33.61 -3.64 -5.50
N SER A 90 -33.25 -2.60 -4.75
CA SER A 90 -32.06 -1.77 -4.98
C SER A 90 -30.73 -2.44 -4.62
N LEU A 91 -30.76 -3.59 -3.93
CA LEU A 91 -29.57 -4.35 -3.51
C LEU A 91 -29.34 -5.62 -4.34
N GLY A 92 -30.08 -5.84 -5.43
CA GLY A 92 -29.92 -7.03 -6.28
C GLY A 92 -28.48 -7.24 -6.79
N ALA A 93 -27.77 -6.16 -7.13
CA ALA A 93 -26.36 -6.23 -7.55
C ALA A 93 -25.41 -6.65 -6.42
N LEU A 94 -25.65 -6.18 -5.18
CA LEU A 94 -24.92 -6.62 -3.98
C LEU A 94 -25.13 -8.13 -3.78
N TRP A 95 -26.37 -8.62 -3.82
CA TRP A 95 -26.68 -10.04 -3.62
C TRP A 95 -26.10 -10.95 -4.71
N ASN A 96 -26.03 -10.47 -5.96
CA ASN A 96 -25.32 -11.18 -7.03
C ASN A 96 -23.83 -11.37 -6.70
N ALA A 97 -23.14 -10.31 -6.25
CA ALA A 97 -21.74 -10.39 -5.85
C ALA A 97 -21.51 -11.29 -4.62
N VAL A 98 -22.41 -11.25 -3.63
CA VAL A 98 -22.41 -12.20 -2.49
C VAL A 98 -22.52 -13.65 -2.97
N ALA A 99 -23.41 -13.93 -3.93
CA ALA A 99 -23.60 -15.28 -4.46
C ALA A 99 -22.35 -15.81 -5.20
N VAL A 100 -21.66 -14.96 -5.97
CA VAL A 100 -20.38 -15.30 -6.61
C VAL A 100 -19.30 -15.59 -5.56
N LEU A 101 -19.15 -14.72 -4.55
CA LEU A 101 -18.19 -14.94 -3.45
C LEU A 101 -18.47 -16.25 -2.73
N ARG A 102 -19.72 -16.51 -2.33
CA ARG A 102 -20.10 -17.72 -1.60
C ARG A 102 -19.87 -19.01 -2.40
N ARG A 103 -20.04 -18.98 -3.73
CA ARG A 103 -19.66 -20.11 -4.63
C ARG A 103 -18.15 -20.29 -4.77
N SER A 104 -17.39 -19.19 -4.69
CA SER A 104 -15.93 -19.18 -4.93
C SER A 104 -15.10 -19.46 -3.67
N CYS A 105 -15.74 -19.61 -2.52
CA CYS A 105 -15.11 -19.83 -1.21
C CYS A 105 -14.93 -21.32 -0.89
N ALA A 106 -13.94 -21.62 -0.05
CA ALA A 106 -13.74 -22.95 0.51
C ALA A 106 -14.83 -23.28 1.55
N SER A 107 -15.12 -24.57 1.71
CA SER A 107 -16.20 -25.10 2.56
C SER A 107 -15.96 -24.97 4.07
N ASN A 108 -14.80 -24.43 4.49
CA ASN A 108 -14.42 -24.23 5.89
C ASN A 108 -14.77 -22.84 6.44
N ILE A 109 -15.26 -21.91 5.63
CA ILE A 109 -15.66 -20.57 6.08
C ILE A 109 -17.02 -20.64 6.78
N SER A 110 -17.14 -19.95 7.92
CA SER A 110 -18.35 -19.97 8.76
C SER A 110 -19.61 -19.54 8.00
N SER A 111 -20.75 -20.14 8.34
CA SER A 111 -22.04 -19.84 7.69
C SER A 111 -22.61 -18.47 8.07
N ASN A 112 -22.23 -17.92 9.22
CA ASN A 112 -22.78 -16.67 9.77
C ASN A 112 -22.36 -15.41 8.98
N ILE A 113 -21.20 -15.41 8.31
CA ILE A 113 -20.77 -14.26 7.50
C ILE A 113 -21.62 -14.02 6.23
N TRP A 114 -22.45 -15.01 5.87
CA TRP A 114 -23.37 -14.95 4.73
C TRP A 114 -24.78 -14.45 5.11
N ASP A 115 -24.97 -13.98 6.34
CA ASP A 115 -26.23 -13.39 6.79
C ASP A 115 -26.56 -12.08 6.05
N LYS A 116 -27.82 -11.94 5.61
CA LYS A 116 -28.28 -10.80 4.82
C LYS A 116 -28.26 -9.49 5.64
N PRO A 117 -28.93 -9.37 6.81
CA PRO A 117 -28.82 -8.22 7.70
C PRO A 117 -27.38 -7.80 8.00
N LEU A 118 -26.49 -8.75 8.32
CA LEU A 118 -25.08 -8.46 8.58
C LEU A 118 -24.38 -7.86 7.35
N ILE A 119 -24.43 -8.51 6.19
CA ILE A 119 -23.81 -8.01 4.95
C ILE A 119 -24.35 -6.62 4.60
N LYS A 120 -25.67 -6.41 4.70
CA LYS A 120 -26.32 -5.12 4.43
C LYS A 120 -25.82 -4.03 5.39
N ARG A 121 -25.61 -4.36 6.68
CA ARG A 121 -25.04 -3.44 7.67
C ARG A 121 -23.60 -3.05 7.32
N LEU A 122 -22.72 -4.04 7.10
CA LEU A 122 -21.31 -3.82 6.78
C LEU A 122 -21.10 -3.05 5.48
N TRP A 123 -21.93 -3.33 4.48
CA TRP A 123 -21.95 -2.63 3.20
C TRP A 123 -22.27 -1.13 3.37
N LEU A 124 -23.30 -0.80 4.16
CA LEU A 124 -23.73 0.59 4.37
C LEU A 124 -22.75 1.38 5.26
N SER A 125 -22.11 0.75 6.24
CA SER A 125 -21.13 1.39 7.13
C SER A 125 -19.72 1.52 6.52
N PHE A 126 -19.51 1.14 5.26
CA PHE A 126 -18.19 1.14 4.64
C PHE A 126 -17.54 2.54 4.63
N HIS A 127 -18.29 3.57 4.25
CA HIS A 127 -17.78 4.95 4.20
C HIS A 127 -17.55 5.62 5.56
N GLU A 128 -17.76 4.88 6.66
CA GLU A 128 -17.45 5.27 8.05
C GLU A 128 -16.24 4.50 8.59
N THR A 129 -15.85 3.40 7.94
CA THR A 129 -14.77 2.47 8.34
C THR A 129 -13.58 2.46 7.37
N MET A 130 -13.74 3.01 6.17
CA MET A 130 -12.72 3.19 5.13
C MET A 130 -11.64 4.21 5.56
N PRO A 131 -10.33 3.99 5.27
CA PRO A 131 -9.31 4.99 5.54
C PRO A 131 -9.40 6.15 4.53
N GLY A 132 -8.93 7.34 4.90
CA GLY A 132 -8.96 8.52 4.02
C GLY A 132 -8.04 8.38 2.82
N LEU A 133 -8.60 8.01 1.65
CA LEU A 133 -7.84 7.91 0.41
C LEU A 133 -7.58 9.31 -0.17
N HIS A 134 -6.42 9.90 0.10
CA HIS A 134 -6.03 11.21 -0.46
C HIS A 134 -6.08 11.24 -2.01
N PHE A 135 -5.86 10.11 -2.68
CA PHE A 135 -5.98 9.97 -4.13
C PHE A 135 -7.44 9.81 -4.61
N LEU A 136 -8.39 9.45 -3.74
CA LEU A 136 -9.83 9.36 -4.02
C LEU A 136 -10.64 10.17 -2.97
N PRO A 137 -10.49 11.51 -2.94
CA PRO A 137 -11.08 12.36 -1.89
C PRO A 137 -12.62 12.41 -1.95
N THR A 138 -13.20 12.14 -3.13
CA THR A 138 -14.65 11.98 -3.31
C THR A 138 -15.06 10.55 -2.95
N LYS A 139 -15.96 10.38 -1.96
CA LYS A 139 -16.56 9.07 -1.61
C LYS A 139 -17.24 8.44 -2.85
N GLN A 140 -16.57 7.50 -3.51
CA GLN A 140 -17.15 6.74 -4.64
C GLN A 140 -18.23 5.79 -4.12
N THR A 141 -19.49 6.04 -4.49
CA THR A 141 -20.63 5.21 -4.12
C THR A 141 -20.89 4.13 -5.17
N PHE A 142 -20.48 2.90 -4.87
CA PHE A 142 -20.71 1.76 -5.76
C PHE A 142 -22.17 1.29 -5.66
N SER A 143 -22.95 1.43 -6.74
CA SER A 143 -24.31 0.87 -6.81
C SER A 143 -24.34 -0.60 -7.22
N SER A 144 -23.25 -1.09 -7.81
CA SER A 144 -23.08 -2.46 -8.31
C SER A 144 -21.65 -2.93 -8.04
N PRO A 145 -21.39 -3.53 -6.86
CA PRO A 145 -20.05 -3.99 -6.52
C PRO A 145 -19.68 -5.26 -7.28
N ARG A 146 -18.42 -5.35 -7.71
CA ARG A 146 -17.80 -6.59 -8.17
C ARG A 146 -17.38 -7.46 -6.97
N PRO A 147 -17.25 -8.79 -7.12
CA PRO A 147 -16.99 -9.70 -5.99
C PRO A 147 -15.77 -9.31 -5.13
N LEU A 148 -14.62 -8.98 -5.74
CA LEU A 148 -13.42 -8.63 -4.98
C LEU A 148 -13.57 -7.28 -4.24
N MET A 149 -14.15 -6.27 -4.89
CA MET A 149 -14.49 -5.00 -4.24
C MET A 149 -15.38 -5.23 -3.01
N LEU A 150 -16.43 -6.04 -3.15
CA LEU A 150 -17.30 -6.40 -2.04
C LEU A 150 -16.53 -7.10 -0.91
N ALA A 151 -15.65 -8.06 -1.22
CA ALA A 151 -14.84 -8.74 -0.21
C ALA A 151 -13.93 -7.76 0.56
N SER A 152 -13.29 -6.81 -0.13
CA SER A 152 -12.49 -5.76 0.51
C SER A 152 -13.33 -4.82 1.38
N MET A 153 -14.53 -4.44 0.93
CA MET A 153 -15.45 -3.60 1.69
C MET A 153 -15.96 -4.32 2.96
N LEU A 154 -16.37 -5.59 2.85
CA LEU A 154 -16.83 -6.39 4.00
C LEU A 154 -15.71 -6.66 5.01
N TYR A 155 -14.49 -6.94 4.54
CA TYR A 155 -13.32 -7.05 5.42
C TYR A 155 -12.99 -5.72 6.12
N CYS A 156 -12.96 -4.60 5.39
CA CYS A 156 -12.72 -3.27 5.95
C CYS A 156 -13.75 -2.87 7.01
N SER A 157 -15.04 -3.04 6.70
CA SER A 157 -16.14 -2.75 7.63
C SER A 157 -16.18 -3.69 8.84
N SER A 158 -15.73 -4.94 8.69
CA SER A 158 -15.71 -5.89 9.81
C SER A 158 -14.56 -5.64 10.77
N ILE A 159 -13.31 -5.55 10.29
CA ILE A 159 -12.14 -5.37 11.17
C ILE A 159 -12.13 -4.01 11.91
N ARG A 160 -12.90 -3.03 11.42
CA ARG A 160 -13.11 -1.72 12.04
C ARG A 160 -14.52 -1.51 12.62
N GLY A 161 -15.33 -2.56 12.65
CA GLY A 161 -16.65 -2.55 13.27
C GLY A 161 -16.60 -2.77 14.80
N PRO A 162 -17.77 -2.79 15.46
CA PRO A 162 -17.86 -3.12 16.89
C PRO A 162 -17.40 -4.56 17.18
N PRO A 163 -17.10 -4.92 18.45
CA PRO A 163 -16.57 -6.25 18.82
C PRO A 163 -17.35 -7.46 18.27
N GLU A 164 -18.68 -7.38 18.28
CA GLU A 164 -19.60 -8.39 17.72
C GLU A 164 -19.44 -8.64 16.21
N VAL A 165 -18.81 -7.71 15.51
CA VAL A 165 -18.56 -7.73 14.06
C VAL A 165 -17.08 -8.02 13.77
N ALA A 166 -16.17 -7.44 14.54
CA ALA A 166 -14.73 -7.63 14.37
C ALA A 166 -14.28 -9.10 14.55
N VAL A 167 -15.00 -9.87 15.36
CA VAL A 167 -14.81 -11.33 15.49
C VAL A 167 -15.00 -12.10 14.17
N LEU A 168 -15.70 -11.52 13.18
CA LEU A 168 -15.95 -12.09 11.86
C LEU A 168 -14.95 -11.62 10.77
N ALA A 169 -14.06 -10.68 11.12
CA ALA A 169 -13.00 -10.22 10.23
C ALA A 169 -12.05 -11.32 9.71
N PRO A 170 -11.70 -12.42 10.42
CA PRO A 170 -10.82 -13.45 9.85
C PRO A 170 -11.52 -14.25 8.74
N ASP A 171 -12.83 -14.49 8.85
CA ASP A 171 -13.61 -15.15 7.80
C ASP A 171 -13.75 -14.24 6.57
N TYR A 172 -14.08 -12.95 6.74
CA TYR A 172 -14.08 -11.99 5.62
C TYR A 172 -12.69 -11.79 5.01
N PHE A 173 -11.62 -11.89 5.80
CA PHE A 173 -10.25 -11.88 5.29
C PHE A 173 -9.94 -13.14 4.45
N ALA A 174 -10.42 -14.32 4.87
CA ALA A 174 -10.32 -15.54 4.07
C ALA A 174 -11.10 -15.44 2.75
N VAL A 175 -12.31 -14.85 2.76
CA VAL A 175 -13.09 -14.53 1.54
C VAL A 175 -12.29 -13.59 0.62
N LEU A 176 -11.65 -12.55 1.17
CA LEU A 176 -10.83 -11.60 0.41
C LEU A 176 -9.58 -12.24 -0.20
N CYS A 177 -8.80 -13.01 0.56
CA CYS A 177 -7.66 -13.76 0.02
C CYS A 177 -8.09 -14.80 -1.03
N GLY A 178 -9.25 -15.42 -0.85
CA GLY A 178 -9.90 -16.26 -1.87
C GLY A 178 -10.20 -15.46 -3.14
N ALA A 179 -10.89 -14.33 -3.04
CA ALA A 179 -11.22 -13.48 -4.18
C ALA A 179 -9.98 -12.98 -4.94
N ILE A 180 -8.89 -12.65 -4.24
CA ILE A 180 -7.61 -12.26 -4.86
C ILE A 180 -6.95 -13.46 -5.55
N SER A 181 -6.90 -14.64 -4.93
CA SER A 181 -6.29 -15.83 -5.54
C SER A 181 -7.03 -16.30 -6.79
N GLN A 182 -8.35 -16.12 -6.82
CA GLN A 182 -9.22 -16.39 -7.96
C GLN A 182 -8.89 -15.56 -9.21
N LEU A 183 -8.19 -14.41 -9.09
CA LEU A 183 -7.67 -13.65 -10.23
C LEU A 183 -6.57 -14.39 -11.02
N CYS A 184 -5.92 -15.38 -10.38
CA CYS A 184 -4.92 -16.25 -10.99
C CYS A 184 -5.51 -17.56 -11.54
N MET A 185 -6.79 -17.84 -11.28
CA MET A 185 -7.43 -19.12 -11.60
C MET A 185 -8.13 -19.07 -12.97
N PRO A 186 -7.76 -19.95 -13.92
CA PRO A 186 -8.46 -20.06 -15.20
C PRO A 186 -9.96 -20.33 -15.00
N GLN A 187 -10.80 -19.69 -15.84
CA GLN A 187 -12.26 -19.83 -15.84
C GLN A 187 -13.00 -19.38 -14.56
N SER A 188 -12.32 -18.78 -13.57
CA SER A 188 -12.95 -18.27 -12.34
C SER A 188 -14.06 -17.26 -12.61
N GLU A 189 -15.18 -17.36 -11.88
CA GLU A 189 -16.28 -16.39 -11.93
C GLU A 189 -15.88 -15.01 -11.35
N VAL A 190 -14.89 -14.97 -10.46
CA VAL A 190 -14.31 -13.71 -9.94
C VAL A 190 -13.21 -13.18 -10.88
N GLY A 191 -12.35 -14.07 -11.38
CA GLY A 191 -11.18 -13.73 -12.19
C GLY A 191 -11.44 -13.48 -13.69
N ARG A 192 -12.58 -13.93 -14.23
CA ARG A 192 -12.94 -13.72 -15.63
C ARG A 192 -13.46 -12.30 -15.86
N ALA A 193 -12.67 -11.50 -16.59
CA ALA A 193 -13.15 -10.25 -17.16
C ALA A 193 -14.39 -10.50 -18.06
N PRO A 194 -15.43 -9.65 -17.98
CA PRO A 194 -16.54 -9.63 -18.94
C PRO A 194 -16.09 -9.51 -20.40
N GLU A 195 -16.92 -10.00 -21.33
CA GLU A 195 -16.62 -9.94 -22.78
C GLU A 195 -16.95 -8.58 -23.41
N ASP A 196 -17.85 -7.81 -22.80
CA ASP A 196 -18.05 -6.40 -23.12
C ASP A 196 -16.90 -5.54 -22.56
N GLN A 197 -16.31 -4.69 -23.41
CA GLN A 197 -15.17 -3.85 -23.08
C GLN A 197 -15.47 -2.85 -21.95
N ALA A 198 -16.66 -2.25 -21.91
CA ALA A 198 -17.02 -1.29 -20.86
C ALA A 198 -17.21 -1.99 -19.50
N SER A 199 -17.82 -3.17 -19.51
CA SER A 199 -17.95 -4.05 -18.35
C SER A 199 -16.60 -4.60 -17.87
N ALA A 200 -15.64 -4.83 -18.79
CA ALA A 200 -14.27 -5.25 -18.48
C ALA A 200 -13.43 -4.12 -17.87
N GLU A 201 -13.57 -2.88 -18.37
CA GLU A 201 -12.99 -1.68 -17.73
C GLU A 201 -13.49 -1.55 -16.29
N GLU A 202 -14.82 -1.58 -16.08
CA GLU A 202 -15.45 -1.47 -14.77
C GLU A 202 -15.04 -2.61 -13.82
N TRP A 203 -14.95 -3.84 -14.34
CA TRP A 203 -14.45 -5.00 -13.57
C TRP A 203 -13.01 -4.78 -13.12
N ALA A 204 -12.12 -4.36 -14.02
CA ALA A 204 -10.72 -4.12 -13.69
C ALA A 204 -10.55 -2.95 -12.71
N PHE A 205 -11.28 -1.84 -12.91
CA PHE A 205 -11.23 -0.67 -12.02
C PHE A 205 -11.60 -1.06 -10.58
N GLN A 206 -12.75 -1.72 -10.39
CA GLN A 206 -13.18 -2.16 -9.06
C GLN A 206 -12.27 -3.26 -8.47
N THR A 207 -11.76 -4.18 -9.28
CA THR A 207 -10.81 -5.22 -8.83
C THR A 207 -9.50 -4.60 -8.34
N VAL A 208 -8.93 -3.64 -9.09
CA VAL A 208 -7.70 -2.93 -8.70
C VAL A 208 -7.91 -2.09 -7.44
N LEU A 209 -9.03 -1.35 -7.33
CA LEU A 209 -9.32 -0.58 -6.12
C LEU A 209 -9.57 -1.48 -4.90
N GLY A 210 -10.23 -2.63 -5.09
CA GLY A 210 -10.37 -3.65 -4.06
C GLY A 210 -9.02 -4.19 -3.56
N ILE A 211 -8.04 -4.36 -4.45
CA ILE A 211 -6.67 -4.75 -4.07
C ILE A 211 -5.95 -3.61 -3.31
N ILE A 212 -6.08 -2.36 -3.73
CA ILE A 212 -5.48 -1.20 -3.03
C ILE A 212 -6.03 -1.11 -1.60
N LEU A 213 -7.35 -1.31 -1.42
CA LEU A 213 -7.98 -1.39 -0.09
C LEU A 213 -7.48 -2.59 0.73
N ALA A 214 -7.21 -3.73 0.09
CA ALA A 214 -6.59 -4.87 0.77
C ALA A 214 -5.15 -4.56 1.22
N GLY A 215 -4.36 -3.88 0.39
CA GLY A 215 -2.98 -3.49 0.69
C GLY A 215 -2.87 -2.56 1.90
N LEU A 216 -3.60 -1.44 1.91
CA LEU A 216 -3.65 -0.46 3.01
C LEU A 216 -4.03 -1.03 4.39
N LEU A 217 -4.65 -2.22 4.41
CA LEU A 217 -5.08 -2.91 5.61
C LEU A 217 -4.20 -4.12 5.99
N ARG A 218 -3.27 -4.53 5.12
CA ARG A 218 -2.53 -5.81 5.24
C ARG A 218 -1.02 -5.72 4.98
N GLU A 219 -0.52 -4.60 4.46
CA GLU A 219 0.91 -4.25 4.45
C GLU A 219 1.55 -4.46 5.85
N ALA A 220 2.85 -4.73 5.85
CA ALA A 220 3.64 -5.30 6.95
C ALA A 220 3.21 -6.71 7.42
N VAL A 221 1.91 -7.00 7.56
CA VAL A 221 1.39 -8.27 8.12
C VAL A 221 1.34 -9.41 7.09
N VAL A 222 1.05 -9.10 5.83
CA VAL A 222 0.87 -10.08 4.76
C VAL A 222 2.00 -9.93 3.74
N ARG A 223 2.91 -10.90 3.76
CA ARG A 223 4.09 -10.96 2.88
C ARG A 223 3.72 -10.98 1.39
N GLU A 224 2.54 -11.51 1.07
CA GLU A 224 2.00 -11.61 -0.29
C GLU A 224 1.43 -10.28 -0.83
N THR A 225 1.43 -9.19 -0.04
CA THR A 225 0.93 -7.86 -0.47
C THR A 225 1.63 -7.36 -1.75
N GLY A 226 2.95 -7.54 -1.89
CA GLY A 226 3.67 -7.23 -3.14
C GLY A 226 3.20 -8.03 -4.37
N VAL A 227 2.68 -9.25 -4.18
CA VAL A 227 2.07 -10.04 -5.25
C VAL A 227 0.71 -9.47 -5.63
N TRP A 228 -0.07 -9.01 -4.66
CA TRP A 228 -1.36 -8.36 -4.92
C TRP A 228 -1.16 -7.05 -5.68
N ILE A 229 -0.19 -6.22 -5.27
CA ILE A 229 0.25 -5.01 -5.98
C ILE A 229 0.63 -5.33 -7.43
N SER A 230 1.41 -6.40 -7.64
CA SER A 230 1.80 -6.87 -8.98
C SER A 230 0.59 -7.25 -9.85
N LEU A 231 -0.42 -7.91 -9.27
CA LEU A 231 -1.66 -8.28 -9.96
C LEU A 231 -2.50 -7.04 -10.32
N ALA A 232 -2.65 -6.10 -9.39
CA ALA A 232 -3.33 -4.83 -9.63
C ALA A 232 -2.66 -4.03 -10.76
N TYR A 233 -1.34 -3.94 -10.76
CA TYR A 233 -0.59 -3.25 -11.80
C TYR A 233 -0.78 -3.90 -13.18
N ARG A 234 -0.72 -5.23 -13.26
CA ARG A 234 -1.01 -5.97 -14.49
C ARG A 234 -2.41 -5.64 -15.04
N LEU A 235 -3.42 -5.62 -14.18
CA LEU A 235 -4.80 -5.27 -14.56
C LEU A 235 -4.93 -3.82 -15.05
N ILE A 236 -4.22 -2.87 -14.44
CA ILE A 236 -4.12 -1.49 -14.95
C ILE A 236 -3.54 -1.48 -16.38
N LEU A 237 -2.46 -2.22 -16.63
CA LEU A 237 -1.81 -2.25 -17.96
C LEU A 237 -2.67 -2.93 -19.04
N GLU A 238 -3.48 -3.93 -18.67
CA GLU A 238 -4.33 -4.68 -19.60
C GLU A 238 -5.67 -4.00 -19.89
N HIS A 239 -6.26 -3.31 -18.91
CA HIS A 239 -7.63 -2.82 -19.00
C HIS A 239 -7.80 -1.28 -18.97
N CYS A 240 -6.77 -0.49 -18.66
CA CYS A 240 -6.86 0.97 -18.79
C CYS A 240 -7.08 1.37 -20.27
N PRO A 241 -8.23 1.96 -20.65
CA PRO A 241 -8.54 2.12 -22.08
C PRO A 241 -7.67 3.17 -22.79
N SER A 242 -7.58 3.10 -24.11
CA SER A 242 -6.69 3.94 -24.93
C SER A 242 -7.09 5.41 -25.03
N ASN A 243 -8.37 5.75 -24.83
CA ASN A 243 -8.94 7.04 -25.23
C ASN A 243 -9.09 7.97 -24.01
N THR A 244 -8.70 9.24 -24.16
CA THR A 244 -8.76 10.22 -23.05
C THR A 244 -10.15 10.83 -22.91
N ASP A 245 -10.92 10.34 -21.94
CA ASP A 245 -12.21 10.85 -21.48
C ASP A 245 -12.11 11.44 -20.04
N GLU A 246 -13.23 11.62 -19.34
CA GLU A 246 -13.26 12.04 -17.93
C GLU A 246 -12.84 10.95 -16.93
N ARG A 247 -13.22 9.68 -17.15
CA ARG A 247 -12.78 8.49 -16.37
C ARG A 247 -11.25 8.33 -16.35
N SER A 248 -10.55 8.93 -17.31
CA SER A 248 -9.08 9.07 -17.30
C SER A 248 -8.52 9.70 -16.02
N ARG A 249 -9.32 10.47 -15.28
CA ARG A 249 -8.93 11.02 -13.97
C ARG A 249 -8.93 9.94 -12.89
N GLU A 250 -9.90 9.04 -12.92
CA GLU A 250 -10.08 7.97 -11.94
C GLU A 250 -9.00 6.89 -12.11
N TRP A 251 -8.69 6.47 -13.35
CA TRP A 251 -7.56 5.57 -13.63
C TRP A 251 -6.20 6.13 -13.18
N ARG A 252 -5.99 7.45 -13.28
CA ARG A 252 -4.77 8.11 -12.76
C ARG A 252 -4.69 8.11 -11.25
N ARG A 253 -5.80 8.46 -10.58
CA ARG A 253 -5.94 8.38 -9.11
C ARG A 253 -5.67 6.96 -8.61
N LEU A 254 -6.20 5.96 -9.31
CA LEU A 254 -6.03 4.54 -9.01
C LEU A 254 -4.56 4.09 -9.14
N PHE A 255 -3.87 4.51 -10.20
CA PHE A 255 -2.44 4.26 -10.36
C PHE A 255 -1.60 4.97 -9.28
N SER A 256 -1.91 6.21 -8.94
CA SER A 256 -1.25 6.96 -7.85
C SER A 256 -1.43 6.26 -6.50
N GLY A 257 -2.64 5.78 -6.19
CA GLY A 257 -2.90 5.03 -4.96
C GLY A 257 -2.12 3.72 -4.89
N LEU A 258 -2.01 3.00 -6.02
CA LEU A 258 -1.20 1.78 -6.10
C LEU A 258 0.30 2.05 -5.93
N GLN A 259 0.82 3.15 -6.51
CA GLN A 259 2.20 3.58 -6.28
C GLN A 259 2.49 3.87 -4.80
N ILE A 260 1.55 4.49 -4.09
CA ILE A 260 1.76 4.89 -2.70
C ILE A 260 1.71 3.66 -1.76
N VAL A 261 0.76 2.75 -1.93
CA VAL A 261 0.74 1.47 -1.18
C VAL A 261 1.99 0.63 -1.42
N ASP A 262 2.53 0.64 -2.64
CA ASP A 262 3.78 -0.04 -2.99
C ASP A 262 5.00 0.63 -2.33
N LEU A 263 5.06 1.96 -2.27
CA LEU A 263 6.12 2.72 -1.59
C LEU A 263 6.06 2.60 -0.06
N GLU A 264 4.87 2.71 0.53
CA GLU A 264 4.62 2.50 1.95
C GLU A 264 5.05 1.08 2.36
N HIS A 265 4.52 0.04 1.69
CA HIS A 265 4.92 -1.35 1.92
C HIS A 265 6.42 -1.59 1.72
N ALA A 266 7.03 -1.06 0.64
CA ALA A 266 8.46 -1.27 0.38
C ALA A 266 9.37 -0.56 1.39
N SER A 267 8.97 0.62 1.89
CA SER A 267 9.75 1.40 2.86
C SER A 267 9.92 0.67 4.20
N ILE A 268 8.87 0.00 4.69
CA ILE A 268 8.87 -0.79 5.95
C ILE A 268 9.94 -1.90 5.91
N HIS A 269 10.21 -2.45 4.73
CA HIS A 269 11.13 -3.57 4.52
C HIS A 269 12.44 -3.16 3.80
N LEU A 270 12.68 -1.87 3.54
CA LEU A 270 13.78 -1.35 2.70
C LEU A 270 13.98 -2.16 1.39
N SER A 271 12.86 -2.51 0.75
CA SER A 271 12.83 -3.30 -0.48
C SER A 271 12.71 -2.39 -1.72
N CYS A 272 12.58 -2.98 -2.91
CA CYS A 272 12.37 -2.23 -4.15
C CYS A 272 10.86 -2.13 -4.43
N PRO A 273 10.31 -0.93 -4.67
CA PRO A 273 8.92 -0.80 -5.14
C PRO A 273 8.74 -1.52 -6.49
N VAL A 274 7.61 -2.22 -6.65
CA VAL A 274 7.26 -2.95 -7.88
C VAL A 274 6.80 -2.00 -8.99
N ILE A 275 6.13 -0.91 -8.62
CA ILE A 275 5.53 0.04 -9.55
C ILE A 275 6.60 1.05 -10.02
N PRO A 276 6.75 1.30 -11.34
CA PRO A 276 7.69 2.30 -11.83
C PRO A 276 7.23 3.72 -11.44
N ILE A 277 8.20 4.61 -11.25
CA ILE A 277 7.95 6.05 -11.01
C ILE A 277 7.11 6.66 -12.13
N GLU A 278 7.54 6.48 -13.38
CA GLU A 278 6.82 6.99 -14.54
C GLU A 278 5.76 5.99 -15.02
N ALA A 279 4.52 6.46 -15.12
CA ALA A 279 3.44 5.66 -15.68
C ALA A 279 3.72 5.34 -17.17
N PRO A 280 3.71 4.05 -17.59
CA PRO A 280 4.08 3.66 -18.95
C PRO A 280 3.01 4.02 -19.99
N LEU A 281 1.74 4.11 -19.59
CA LEU A 281 0.64 4.53 -20.46
C LEU A 281 0.45 6.05 -20.39
N PRO A 282 0.37 6.78 -21.53
CA PRO A 282 0.17 8.24 -21.53
C PRO A 282 -1.04 8.72 -20.72
N ARG A 283 -2.14 7.93 -20.73
CA ARG A 283 -3.37 8.24 -19.98
C ARG A 283 -3.18 8.20 -18.46
N LEU A 284 -2.20 7.42 -17.97
CA LEU A 284 -1.87 7.28 -16.56
C LEU A 284 -0.84 8.33 -16.07
N LYS A 285 -0.28 9.17 -16.96
CA LYS A 285 0.71 10.17 -16.57
C LYS A 285 0.08 11.25 -15.70
N ILE A 286 0.64 11.42 -14.50
CA ILE A 286 0.26 12.44 -13.53
C ILE A 286 1.07 13.73 -13.84
N PRO A 287 0.51 14.95 -13.73
CA PRO A 287 1.26 16.19 -13.94
C PRO A 287 2.48 16.31 -13.01
N MET A 288 3.57 16.92 -13.46
CA MET A 288 4.79 17.10 -12.65
C MET A 288 4.57 18.03 -11.44
N GLN A 289 3.52 18.86 -11.48
CA GLN A 289 3.09 19.77 -10.42
C GLN A 289 2.11 19.11 -9.41
N ASP A 290 1.70 17.87 -9.65
CA ASP A 290 0.88 17.11 -8.72
C ASP A 290 1.70 16.73 -7.48
N GLN A 291 1.17 17.02 -6.29
CA GLN A 291 1.93 16.91 -5.05
C GLN A 291 2.03 15.47 -4.54
N LEU A 292 1.05 14.60 -4.85
CA LEU A 292 1.09 13.19 -4.51
C LEU A 292 2.10 12.46 -5.39
N TYR A 293 2.15 12.82 -6.67
CA TYR A 293 3.19 12.36 -7.59
C TYR A 293 4.59 12.85 -7.18
N ARG A 294 4.73 14.10 -6.71
CA ARG A 294 5.99 14.58 -6.12
C ARG A 294 6.40 13.76 -4.89
N LEU A 295 5.50 13.55 -3.93
CA LEU A 295 5.78 12.72 -2.75
C LEU A 295 6.23 11.31 -3.14
N SER A 296 5.50 10.69 -4.07
CA SER A 296 5.84 9.37 -4.63
C SER A 296 7.23 9.36 -5.29
N ARG A 297 7.59 10.41 -6.05
CA ARG A 297 8.92 10.56 -6.66
C ARG A 297 10.04 10.72 -5.64
N MET A 298 9.84 11.53 -4.60
CA MET A 298 10.81 11.72 -3.52
C MET A 298 11.06 10.40 -2.79
N MET A 299 9.98 9.73 -2.37
CA MET A 299 10.00 8.41 -1.74
C MET A 299 10.75 7.36 -2.58
N HIS A 300 10.39 7.21 -3.86
CA HIS A 300 11.00 6.20 -4.74
C HIS A 300 12.50 6.46 -4.96
N THR A 301 12.87 7.73 -5.18
CA THR A 301 14.26 8.15 -5.39
C THR A 301 15.12 7.93 -4.14
N GLY A 302 14.62 8.33 -2.97
CA GLY A 302 15.31 8.18 -1.70
C GLY A 302 15.45 6.72 -1.27
N LEU A 303 14.35 5.96 -1.34
CA LEU A 303 14.32 4.54 -0.97
C LEU A 303 15.28 3.71 -1.82
N THR A 304 15.32 3.93 -3.14
CA THR A 304 16.19 3.20 -4.10
C THR A 304 17.68 3.21 -3.72
N HIS A 305 18.18 4.26 -3.05
CA HIS A 305 19.58 4.34 -2.60
C HIS A 305 19.88 3.46 -1.37
N PHE A 306 18.86 3.07 -0.60
CA PHE A 306 18.96 2.20 0.58
C PHE A 306 18.47 0.76 0.31
N THR A 307 17.58 0.58 -0.66
CA THR A 307 17.04 -0.70 -1.12
C THR A 307 18.12 -1.77 -1.31
N GLY A 308 17.89 -2.96 -0.78
CA GLY A 308 18.70 -4.16 -1.07
C GLY A 308 20.12 -4.17 -0.48
N ARG A 309 20.52 -3.15 0.28
CA ARG A 309 21.86 -3.05 0.92
C ARG A 309 22.03 -3.92 2.18
N GLY A 310 21.03 -4.70 2.56
CA GLY A 310 21.06 -5.55 3.76
C GLY A 310 21.00 -4.77 5.08
N LEU A 311 20.53 -3.51 5.05
CA LEU A 311 20.25 -2.73 6.25
C LEU A 311 19.13 -3.39 7.08
N PRO A 312 19.24 -3.47 8.42
CA PRO A 312 18.10 -3.73 9.29
C PRO A 312 16.98 -2.72 9.04
N THR A 313 15.74 -3.17 9.10
CA THR A 313 14.55 -2.42 8.71
C THR A 313 13.76 -1.97 9.95
N ILE A 314 12.84 -1.02 9.80
CA ILE A 314 11.91 -0.65 10.90
C ILE A 314 11.12 -1.89 11.35
N TRP A 315 10.68 -2.73 10.40
CA TRP A 315 9.99 -3.99 10.68
C TRP A 315 10.82 -5.00 11.49
N SER A 316 12.15 -5.02 11.29
CA SER A 316 13.03 -5.94 12.02
C SER A 316 13.06 -5.70 13.54
N CYS A 317 12.79 -4.47 14.00
CA CYS A 317 12.64 -4.17 15.42
C CYS A 317 11.32 -4.72 16.02
N PHE A 318 10.41 -5.26 15.19
CA PHE A 318 9.13 -5.89 15.56
C PHE A 318 9.06 -7.42 15.31
N GLU A 319 9.67 -7.94 14.23
CA GLU A 319 9.63 -9.37 13.90
C GLU A 319 10.60 -10.25 14.72
N GLY A 320 11.76 -9.71 15.10
CA GLY A 320 12.90 -10.53 15.55
C GLY A 320 13.13 -10.57 17.05
N GLU A 321 13.71 -11.68 17.54
CA GLU A 321 14.46 -11.64 18.79
C GLU A 321 15.66 -10.67 18.66
N PRO A 322 16.03 -9.92 19.73
CA PRO A 322 17.11 -8.92 19.66
C PRO A 322 18.48 -9.44 19.23
N SER A 323 18.70 -10.76 19.31
CA SER A 323 19.96 -11.44 19.00
C SER A 323 20.39 -11.30 17.53
N VAL A 324 19.45 -11.25 16.59
CA VAL A 324 19.75 -11.16 15.15
C VAL A 324 20.19 -9.74 14.75
N VAL A 325 19.48 -8.71 15.24
CA VAL A 325 19.78 -7.30 14.91
C VAL A 325 21.20 -6.93 15.36
N ALA A 326 21.64 -7.42 16.53
CA ALA A 326 22.98 -7.19 17.04
C ALA A 326 24.12 -7.73 16.13
N GLN A 327 23.86 -8.78 15.35
CA GLN A 327 24.85 -9.38 14.44
C GLN A 327 24.96 -8.64 13.10
N MET A 328 24.02 -7.75 12.76
CA MET A 328 24.02 -6.96 11.52
C MET A 328 24.82 -5.64 11.63
N SER A 329 25.56 -5.46 12.72
CA SER A 329 26.31 -4.25 13.11
C SER A 329 27.55 -3.92 12.26
N SER A 330 27.73 -4.58 11.10
CA SER A 330 28.88 -4.41 10.20
C SER A 330 28.67 -3.40 9.05
N VAL A 331 27.46 -2.87 8.88
CA VAL A 331 27.14 -1.96 7.77
C VAL A 331 27.58 -0.52 8.06
N SER A 332 28.60 -0.05 7.33
CA SER A 332 29.14 1.30 7.48
C SER A 332 28.25 2.38 6.86
N PHE A 333 27.82 3.35 7.66
CA PHE A 333 27.21 4.60 7.19
C PHE A 333 28.25 5.45 6.45
N SER A 334 27.95 5.87 5.22
CA SER A 334 28.86 6.70 4.41
C SER A 334 28.45 8.19 4.37
N GLY A 335 29.40 9.06 4.01
CA GLY A 335 29.10 10.48 3.77
C GLY A 335 28.08 10.73 2.65
N VAL A 336 27.95 9.78 1.70
CA VAL A 336 26.93 9.82 0.64
C VAL A 336 25.55 9.51 1.21
N ASP A 337 25.44 8.58 2.16
CA ASP A 337 24.16 8.25 2.81
C ASP A 337 23.59 9.45 3.58
N GLY A 338 24.44 10.14 4.35
CA GLY A 338 24.06 11.39 5.00
C GLY A 338 23.73 12.53 4.02
N ALA A 339 24.32 12.53 2.81
CA ALA A 339 23.97 13.51 1.78
C ALA A 339 22.59 13.22 1.17
N VAL A 340 22.27 11.96 0.87
CA VAL A 340 20.95 11.55 0.35
C VAL A 340 19.84 11.81 1.38
N ILE A 341 20.09 11.51 2.67
CA ILE A 341 19.14 11.81 3.76
C ILE A 341 18.86 13.31 3.86
N ARG A 342 19.91 14.16 3.85
CA ARG A 342 19.74 15.64 3.87
C ARG A 342 19.12 16.22 2.62
N ASP A 343 19.21 15.54 1.48
CA ASP A 343 18.57 15.99 0.26
C ASP A 343 17.07 15.65 0.25
N TRP A 344 16.74 14.41 0.60
CA TRP A 344 15.36 13.93 0.73
C TRP A 344 14.59 14.72 1.80
N ALA A 345 15.22 15.02 2.94
CA ALA A 345 14.64 15.84 4.00
C ALA A 345 14.22 17.24 3.52
N ARG A 346 15.14 17.95 2.83
CA ARG A 346 14.85 19.27 2.26
C ARG A 346 13.72 19.21 1.24
N GLN A 347 13.73 18.20 0.35
CA GLN A 347 12.66 18.04 -0.63
C GLN A 347 11.28 17.82 0.05
N LEU A 348 11.22 17.18 1.23
CA LEU A 348 10.00 17.03 2.04
C LEU A 348 9.55 18.35 2.70
N ASP A 349 10.47 19.19 3.18
CA ASP A 349 10.16 20.54 3.67
C ASP A 349 9.68 21.46 2.53
N ASP A 350 10.40 21.50 1.41
CA ASP A 350 10.03 22.25 0.19
C ASP A 350 8.61 21.85 -0.27
N TRP A 351 8.30 20.54 -0.22
CA TRP A 351 6.98 20.00 -0.54
C TRP A 351 5.88 20.41 0.45
N LEU A 352 6.16 20.45 1.76
CA LEU A 352 5.19 20.92 2.76
C LEU A 352 4.88 22.40 2.57
N VAL A 353 5.89 23.24 2.32
CA VAL A 353 5.73 24.68 2.05
C VAL A 353 4.89 24.89 0.78
N GLU A 354 5.25 24.25 -0.33
CA GLU A 354 4.50 24.34 -1.59
C GLU A 354 3.08 23.72 -1.56
N PHE A 355 2.76 22.91 -0.55
CA PHE A 355 1.38 22.51 -0.28
C PHE A 355 0.66 23.56 0.59
N SER A 356 1.32 24.06 1.62
CA SER A 356 0.77 25.04 2.58
C SER A 356 0.40 26.38 1.93
N ASP A 357 1.10 26.80 0.88
CA ASP A 357 0.85 28.04 0.11
C ASP A 357 -0.39 27.98 -0.82
N LYS A 358 -1.19 26.91 -0.79
CA LYS A 358 -2.37 26.75 -1.67
C LYS A 358 -3.69 26.98 -0.97
N ASP A 359 -4.68 27.41 -1.74
CA ASP A 359 -6.08 27.23 -1.36
C ASP A 359 -6.40 25.72 -1.33
N PHE A 360 -6.76 25.21 -0.15
CA PHE A 360 -7.13 23.80 0.05
C PHE A 360 -8.63 23.60 -0.17
N ASP A 361 -9.03 22.47 -0.76
CA ASP A 361 -10.45 22.13 -0.89
C ASP A 361 -11.09 21.77 0.48
N SER A 362 -10.29 21.39 1.48
CA SER A 362 -10.77 21.17 2.87
C SER A 362 -9.67 21.18 3.95
N GLU A 363 -10.06 21.44 5.20
CA GLU A 363 -9.20 21.23 6.38
C GLU A 363 -8.77 19.76 6.56
N HIS A 364 -9.57 18.81 6.07
CA HIS A 364 -9.22 17.38 6.11
C HIS A 364 -8.01 17.07 5.22
N GLU A 365 -7.90 17.74 4.07
CA GLU A 365 -6.75 17.63 3.17
C GLU A 365 -5.48 18.19 3.81
N LYS A 366 -5.54 19.38 4.44
CA LYS A 366 -4.42 19.95 5.22
C LYS A 366 -3.90 18.97 6.26
N LYS A 367 -4.81 18.41 7.06
CA LYS A 367 -4.51 17.46 8.13
C LYS A 367 -3.86 16.18 7.60
N LEU A 368 -4.35 15.65 6.49
CA LEU A 368 -3.84 14.43 5.86
C LEU A 368 -2.46 14.65 5.20
N VAL A 369 -2.21 15.82 4.61
CA VAL A 369 -0.88 16.20 4.09
C VAL A 369 0.13 16.38 5.22
N PHE A 370 -0.23 17.08 6.30
CA PHE A 370 0.66 17.26 7.44
C PHE A 370 0.97 15.93 8.15
N ARG A 371 0.00 15.01 8.26
CA ARG A 371 0.27 13.62 8.69
C ARG A 371 1.37 13.01 7.85
N GLN A 372 1.20 13.03 6.52
CA GLN A 372 2.14 12.36 5.64
C GLN A 372 3.53 12.97 5.72
N TYR A 373 3.66 14.30 5.81
CA TYR A 373 4.92 14.97 6.14
C TYR A 373 5.55 14.43 7.44
N ILE A 374 4.81 14.39 8.56
CA ILE A 374 5.34 13.96 9.87
C ILE A 374 5.87 12.52 9.82
N LEU A 375 5.10 11.60 9.24
CA LEU A 375 5.48 10.19 9.19
C LEU A 375 6.61 9.93 8.18
N HIS A 376 6.62 10.63 7.04
CA HIS A 376 7.72 10.56 6.07
C HIS A 376 9.02 11.18 6.62
N ARG A 377 8.95 12.29 7.38
CA ARG A 377 10.08 12.88 8.10
C ARG A 377 10.69 11.87 9.08
N LEU A 378 9.85 11.20 9.87
CA LEU A 378 10.30 10.15 10.79
C LEU A 378 10.95 8.97 10.05
N LEU A 379 10.37 8.53 8.93
CA LEU A 379 10.95 7.47 8.09
C LEU A 379 12.37 7.82 7.65
N VAL A 380 12.58 9.02 7.09
CA VAL A 380 13.87 9.48 6.55
C VAL A 380 14.96 9.56 7.62
N LEU A 381 14.63 10.07 8.82
CA LEU A 381 15.56 10.08 9.96
C LEU A 381 15.82 8.67 10.51
N SER A 382 14.87 7.75 10.36
CA SER A 382 14.94 6.39 10.91
C SER A 382 15.78 5.41 10.10
N ILE A 383 16.18 5.73 8.86
CA ILE A 383 16.80 4.76 7.92
C ILE A 383 17.99 3.98 8.51
N TYR A 384 18.81 4.64 9.34
CA TYR A 384 19.95 3.99 10.02
C TYR A 384 19.71 3.67 11.50
N HIS A 385 18.58 4.03 12.10
CA HIS A 385 18.33 3.75 13.52
C HIS A 385 18.20 2.24 13.83
N PRO A 386 17.52 1.40 13.03
CA PRO A 386 17.61 -0.05 13.16
C PRO A 386 19.02 -0.60 12.92
N ALA A 387 19.78 -0.03 11.98
CA ALA A 387 21.18 -0.39 11.75
C ALA A 387 22.10 -0.03 12.93
N ARG A 388 21.74 0.99 13.71
CA ARG A 388 22.30 1.34 15.03
C ARG A 388 21.55 0.59 16.16
N GLY A 389 21.25 -0.69 15.93
CA GLY A 389 20.71 -1.62 16.93
C GLY A 389 19.32 -1.29 17.49
N CYS A 390 18.53 -0.44 16.83
CA CYS A 390 17.33 0.18 17.37
C CYS A 390 17.62 0.93 18.72
N ASN A 391 18.81 1.53 18.89
CA ASN A 391 19.26 2.23 20.11
C ASN A 391 19.78 3.66 19.83
N LEU A 392 19.03 4.65 20.34
CA LEU A 392 19.20 6.09 20.14
C LEU A 392 20.57 6.62 20.56
N PHE A 393 21.15 6.11 21.64
CA PHE A 393 22.44 6.57 22.17
C PHE A 393 23.63 5.80 21.62
N SER A 394 23.40 4.79 20.78
CA SER A 394 24.48 4.05 20.12
C SER A 394 24.85 4.71 18.79
N ASN A 395 26.14 5.02 18.61
CA ASN A 395 26.74 5.51 17.35
C ASN A 395 25.97 6.66 16.68
N THR A 396 25.36 7.55 17.47
CA THR A 396 24.47 8.65 17.04
C THR A 396 24.84 9.90 17.82
N THR A 397 25.04 11.02 17.13
CA THR A 397 25.40 12.31 17.78
C THR A 397 24.21 12.94 18.50
N PRO A 398 24.41 13.78 19.54
CA PRO A 398 23.33 14.47 20.25
C PRO A 398 22.37 15.24 19.33
N LYS A 399 22.89 15.79 18.22
CA LYS A 399 22.13 16.41 17.13
C LYS A 399 21.11 15.46 16.49
N GLU A 400 21.59 14.30 16.02
CA GLU A 400 20.74 13.26 15.44
C GLU A 400 19.75 12.69 16.48
N GLN A 401 20.17 12.55 17.74
CA GLN A 401 19.29 12.13 18.84
C GLN A 401 18.13 13.10 19.04
N HIS A 402 18.43 14.41 19.15
CA HIS A 402 17.44 15.46 19.33
C HIS A 402 16.47 15.54 18.15
N GLU A 403 16.97 15.56 16.92
CA GLU A 403 16.12 15.69 15.72
C GLU A 403 15.22 14.47 15.49
N LEU A 404 15.72 13.26 15.80
CA LEU A 404 14.92 12.04 15.77
C LEU A 404 13.87 12.01 16.90
N LEU A 405 14.21 12.47 18.12
CA LEU A 405 13.26 12.60 19.23
C LEU A 405 12.15 13.60 18.94
N VAL A 406 12.48 14.81 18.48
CA VAL A 406 11.48 15.84 18.14
C VAL A 406 10.51 15.33 17.05
N SER A 407 11.03 14.64 16.04
CA SER A 407 10.22 14.06 14.96
C SER A 407 9.37 12.88 15.45
N ALA A 408 9.88 12.06 16.37
CA ALA A 408 9.13 10.98 16.99
C ALA A 408 8.02 11.49 17.93
N ARG A 409 8.30 12.48 18.79
CA ARG A 409 7.30 13.17 19.62
C ARG A 409 6.16 13.72 18.77
N ALA A 410 6.47 14.31 17.61
CA ALA A 410 5.47 14.80 16.67
C ALA A 410 4.59 13.68 16.09
N ALA A 411 5.15 12.52 15.73
CA ALA A 411 4.37 11.39 15.23
C ALA A 411 3.45 10.77 16.31
N VAL A 412 3.90 10.65 17.57
CA VAL A 412 3.03 10.18 18.66
C VAL A 412 1.94 11.20 18.99
N LYS A 413 2.30 12.49 19.11
CA LYS A 413 1.35 13.58 19.42
C LYS A 413 0.33 13.81 18.31
N LEU A 414 0.69 13.59 17.05
CA LEU A 414 -0.27 13.60 15.94
C LEU A 414 -1.40 12.58 16.17
N GLN A 415 -1.11 11.38 16.69
CA GLN A 415 -2.14 10.38 16.99
C GLN A 415 -3.06 10.77 18.16
N MET A 416 -2.70 11.79 18.95
CA MET A 416 -3.58 12.36 19.97
C MET A 416 -4.58 13.34 19.39
N CYS A 417 -4.16 14.18 18.45
CA CYS A 417 -5.03 15.16 17.79
C CYS A 417 -5.91 14.55 16.70
N ASP A 418 -5.44 13.50 16.01
CA ASP A 418 -6.09 12.91 14.83
C ASP A 418 -6.90 11.66 15.19
N SER A 419 -8.23 11.83 15.20
CA SER A 419 -9.24 10.80 15.48
C SER A 419 -9.66 9.97 14.25
N SER A 420 -9.07 10.22 13.08
CA SER A 420 -9.45 9.53 11.85
C SER A 420 -8.81 8.14 11.74
N ILE A 421 -9.03 7.49 10.60
CA ILE A 421 -8.65 6.10 10.39
C ILE A 421 -7.32 6.01 9.63
N TRP A 422 -6.40 5.24 10.20
CA TRP A 422 -5.00 5.11 9.81
C TRP A 422 -4.76 3.85 8.94
N SER A 423 -3.72 3.87 8.10
CA SER A 423 -3.21 2.66 7.41
C SER A 423 -2.44 1.75 8.38
N ASN A 424 -1.97 0.60 7.90
CA ASN A 424 -1.03 -0.22 8.67
C ASN A 424 0.35 0.43 8.74
N TRP A 425 0.81 1.06 7.65
CA TRP A 425 2.06 1.82 7.62
C TRP A 425 2.07 2.96 8.64
N ASP A 426 0.98 3.73 8.70
CA ASP A 426 0.76 4.76 9.72
C ASP A 426 0.99 4.20 11.14
N LEU A 427 0.35 3.06 11.46
CA LEU A 427 0.45 2.44 12.79
C LEU A 427 1.89 1.96 13.10
N VAL A 428 2.57 1.34 12.13
CA VAL A 428 3.98 0.92 12.28
C VAL A 428 4.86 2.13 12.57
N MET A 429 4.69 3.24 11.83
CA MET A 429 5.48 4.45 12.02
C MET A 429 5.22 5.14 13.36
N ILE A 430 3.98 5.17 13.84
CA ILE A 430 3.64 5.78 15.15
C ILE A 430 4.10 4.89 16.31
N THR A 431 4.00 3.56 16.22
CA THR A 431 4.58 2.68 17.26
C THR A 431 6.11 2.76 17.26
N TRP A 432 6.73 2.88 16.09
CA TRP A 432 8.18 3.12 15.98
C TRP A 432 8.58 4.46 16.62
N ALA A 433 7.78 5.51 16.42
CA ALA A 433 7.94 6.79 17.13
C ALA A 433 7.86 6.62 18.65
N ALA A 434 6.85 5.90 19.15
CA ALA A 434 6.69 5.62 20.57
C ALA A 434 7.90 4.85 21.15
N LEU A 435 8.45 3.89 20.39
CA LEU A 435 9.67 3.16 20.77
C LEU A 435 10.92 4.04 20.80
N ILE A 436 11.00 5.10 19.98
CA ILE A 436 12.06 6.12 20.04
C ILE A 436 11.88 7.03 21.27
N VAL A 437 10.66 7.50 21.51
CA VAL A 437 10.33 8.35 22.67
C VAL A 437 10.66 7.63 23.99
N LEU A 438 10.32 6.34 24.11
CA LEU A 438 10.70 5.54 25.28
C LEU A 438 12.22 5.43 25.49
N GLN A 439 13.02 5.41 24.41
CA GLN A 439 14.48 5.46 24.55
C GLN A 439 14.93 6.83 25.08
N GLY A 440 14.32 7.93 24.61
CA GLY A 440 14.56 9.27 25.14
C GLY A 440 14.33 9.36 26.65
N VAL A 441 13.24 8.75 27.14
CA VAL A 441 12.94 8.67 28.59
C VAL A 441 13.98 7.82 29.33
N ASP A 442 14.29 6.62 28.83
CA ASP A 442 15.26 5.67 29.42
C ASP A 442 16.68 6.27 29.53
N GLY A 443 17.07 7.12 28.57
CA GLY A 443 18.32 7.88 28.56
C GLY A 443 18.26 9.30 29.15
N GLY A 444 17.18 9.66 29.84
CA GLY A 444 17.11 10.87 30.66
C GLY A 444 16.74 12.16 29.95
N VAL A 445 16.40 12.11 28.66
CA VAL A 445 16.04 13.27 27.82
C VAL A 445 14.54 13.28 27.46
N GLY A 446 13.72 12.70 28.34
CA GLY A 446 12.26 12.64 28.24
C GLY A 446 11.56 13.96 28.55
N GLU A 447 10.47 14.26 27.83
CA GLU A 447 9.56 15.38 28.12
C GLU A 447 8.39 14.91 29.01
N PRO A 448 7.72 15.80 29.77
CA PRO A 448 6.68 15.41 30.74
C PRO A 448 5.53 14.58 30.13
N ASP A 449 5.10 14.96 28.92
CA ASP A 449 3.96 14.34 28.24
C ASP A 449 4.33 13.01 27.55
N ASP A 450 5.63 12.65 27.43
CA ASP A 450 6.10 11.51 26.62
C ASP A 450 5.43 10.19 27.04
N LEU A 451 5.45 9.90 28.34
CA LEU A 451 4.89 8.65 28.88
C LEU A 451 3.36 8.61 28.79
N GLU A 452 2.68 9.75 28.88
CA GLU A 452 1.22 9.80 28.70
C GLU A 452 0.85 9.54 27.25
N ASN A 453 1.46 10.26 26.31
CA ASN A 453 1.23 10.09 24.87
C ASN A 453 1.51 8.65 24.41
N VAL A 454 2.62 8.04 24.87
CA VAL A 454 2.95 6.64 24.56
C VAL A 454 1.94 5.65 25.17
N ASN A 455 1.48 5.88 26.41
CA ASN A 455 0.46 5.03 27.02
C ASN A 455 -0.88 5.10 26.27
N ILE A 456 -1.30 6.28 25.81
CA ILE A 456 -2.56 6.41 25.07
C ILE A 456 -2.46 5.77 23.68
N HIS A 457 -1.32 5.89 22.99
CA HIS A 457 -1.05 5.10 21.78
C HIS A 457 -1.17 3.59 22.04
N LEU A 458 -0.60 3.11 23.15
CA LEU A 458 -0.68 1.70 23.56
C LEU A 458 -2.11 1.23 23.85
N GLN A 459 -2.99 2.07 24.42
CA GLN A 459 -4.41 1.73 24.58
C GLN A 459 -5.14 1.69 23.21
N LYS A 460 -4.92 2.68 22.33
CA LYS A 460 -5.48 2.70 20.96
C LYS A 460 -5.07 1.50 20.10
N LEU A 461 -3.94 0.85 20.40
CA LEU A 461 -3.58 -0.44 19.82
C LEU A 461 -4.38 -1.61 20.46
N LYS A 462 -4.55 -1.62 21.78
CA LYS A 462 -5.25 -2.67 22.54
C LYS A 462 -6.79 -2.66 22.40
N GLU A 463 -7.40 -1.51 22.11
CA GLU A 463 -8.86 -1.33 21.98
C GLU A 463 -9.48 -2.10 20.80
N MET A 464 -8.72 -2.31 19.72
CA MET A 464 -9.24 -2.87 18.48
C MET A 464 -9.20 -4.40 18.48
N HIS A 465 -10.36 -4.99 18.16
CA HIS A 465 -10.60 -6.43 18.21
C HIS A 465 -10.11 -7.15 16.95
N GLU A 466 -8.88 -6.84 16.51
CA GLU A 466 -8.26 -7.46 15.34
C GLU A 466 -8.01 -8.96 15.56
N PRO A 467 -8.34 -9.83 14.59
CA PRO A 467 -8.06 -11.27 14.69
C PRO A 467 -6.56 -11.55 14.63
N LYS A 468 -6.13 -12.66 15.24
CA LYS A 468 -4.73 -13.09 15.24
C LYS A 468 -4.35 -13.75 13.90
N PRO A 469 -3.18 -13.44 13.30
CA PRO A 469 -2.21 -12.44 13.73
C PRO A 469 -2.68 -11.00 13.42
N SER A 470 -2.71 -10.19 14.48
CA SER A 470 -3.07 -8.77 14.45
C SER A 470 -1.81 -7.92 14.39
N LEU A 471 -1.82 -6.87 13.56
CA LEU A 471 -0.74 -5.89 13.55
C LEU A 471 -0.64 -5.20 14.90
N ARG A 472 -1.78 -4.70 15.40
CA ARG A 472 -1.84 -4.01 16.69
C ARG A 472 -1.42 -4.90 17.85
N GLY A 473 -1.70 -6.20 17.79
CA GLY A 473 -1.24 -7.18 18.77
C GLY A 473 0.29 -7.27 18.82
N ILE A 474 0.96 -7.26 17.66
CA ILE A 474 2.44 -7.27 17.55
C ILE A 474 2.99 -5.94 18.06
N LEU A 475 2.48 -4.82 17.54
CA LEU A 475 2.91 -3.46 17.89
C LEU A 475 2.74 -3.18 19.39
N ALA A 476 1.55 -3.48 19.96
CA ALA A 476 1.26 -3.31 21.37
C ALA A 476 2.15 -4.20 22.24
N SER A 477 2.33 -5.48 21.90
CA SER A 477 3.18 -6.39 22.68
C SER A 477 4.63 -5.91 22.72
N ARG A 478 5.14 -5.38 21.59
CA ARG A 478 6.50 -4.83 21.52
C ARG A 478 6.67 -3.53 22.30
N LEU A 479 5.67 -2.65 22.25
CA LEU A 479 5.68 -1.39 23.00
C LEU A 479 5.50 -1.61 24.51
N ASP A 480 4.58 -2.50 24.90
CA ASP A 480 4.32 -2.88 26.30
C ASP A 480 5.57 -3.54 26.92
N GLN A 481 6.22 -4.47 26.21
CA GLN A 481 7.50 -5.05 26.63
C GLN A 481 8.58 -3.98 26.89
N LYS A 482 8.65 -2.95 26.03
CA LYS A 482 9.63 -1.86 26.19
C LYS A 482 9.27 -0.91 27.33
N LEU A 483 7.98 -0.65 27.55
CA LEU A 483 7.49 0.20 28.64
C LEU A 483 7.66 -0.48 30.01
N GLN A 484 7.45 -1.80 30.11
CA GLN A 484 7.77 -2.59 31.30
C GLN A 484 9.28 -2.64 31.60
N GLY A 485 10.12 -2.48 30.58
CA GLY A 485 11.58 -2.57 30.66
C GLY A 485 12.30 -1.23 30.90
N LEU A 486 11.58 -0.14 31.14
CA LEU A 486 12.17 1.18 31.39
C LEU A 486 12.97 1.20 32.70
N HIS A 487 14.13 1.84 32.66
CA HIS A 487 14.86 2.26 33.85
C HIS A 487 14.64 3.74 34.11
N THR A 488 14.80 4.16 35.37
CA THR A 488 14.78 5.58 35.73
C THR A 488 16.23 6.09 35.78
N PRO A 489 16.66 6.93 34.83
CA PRO A 489 18.03 7.45 34.78
C PRO A 489 18.29 8.47 35.90
N ALA A 490 19.57 8.85 36.05
CA ALA A 490 19.96 9.88 37.01
C ALA A 490 19.59 11.28 36.49
N SER A 491 19.12 12.17 37.36
CA SER A 491 18.58 13.48 36.97
C SER A 491 19.61 14.48 36.43
N GLY A 492 20.90 14.12 36.31
CA GLY A 492 21.96 14.98 35.81
C GLY A 492 22.20 14.89 34.30
N ASP A 493 21.79 13.79 33.66
CA ASP A 493 22.11 13.54 32.24
C ASP A 493 21.29 14.46 31.31
N ALA A 494 20.08 14.86 31.74
CA ALA A 494 19.19 15.79 31.06
C ALA A 494 19.81 17.19 30.85
N GLU A 495 20.35 17.79 31.93
CA GLU A 495 20.89 19.15 31.90
C GLU A 495 22.12 19.26 30.98
N GLY A 496 22.97 18.22 30.99
CA GLY A 496 24.12 18.13 30.09
C GLY A 496 23.72 18.07 28.61
N PHE A 497 22.74 17.23 28.27
CA PHE A 497 22.23 17.13 26.90
C PHE A 497 21.56 18.42 26.43
N GLU A 498 20.68 19.01 27.24
CA GLU A 498 20.05 20.30 26.92
C GLU A 498 21.09 21.40 26.70
N GLN A 499 22.11 21.49 27.56
CA GLN A 499 23.14 22.51 27.43
C GLN A 499 24.07 22.25 26.25
N GLU A 500 24.32 21.00 25.86
CA GLU A 500 25.00 20.70 24.59
C GLU A 500 24.16 21.18 23.40
N ILE A 501 22.87 20.83 23.31
CA ILE A 501 21.98 21.24 22.20
C ILE A 501 21.88 22.77 22.09
N ARG A 502 21.71 23.49 23.21
CA ARG A 502 21.62 24.96 23.25
C ARG A 502 22.89 25.69 22.75
N ASN A 503 24.04 25.01 22.70
CA ASN A 503 25.30 25.57 22.23
C ASN A 503 25.54 25.39 20.70
N LEU A 504 24.57 24.83 19.96
CA LEU A 504 24.74 24.46 18.55
C LEU A 504 23.99 25.41 17.62
N ASP A 505 24.70 26.07 16.70
CA ASP A 505 24.13 26.92 15.65
C ASP A 505 23.10 26.19 14.78
N ASN A 506 22.03 26.85 14.33
CA ASN A 506 20.90 26.21 13.64
C ASN A 506 21.24 25.58 12.26
N SER A 507 22.46 25.76 11.74
CA SER A 507 22.89 25.24 10.43
C SER A 507 23.04 23.70 10.31
N TRP A 508 22.80 22.93 11.38
CA TRP A 508 22.95 21.47 11.36
C TRP A 508 21.66 20.66 11.21
N TYR A 509 20.48 21.26 11.40
CA TYR A 509 19.21 20.53 11.27
C TYR A 509 19.07 19.93 9.88
N ILE A 510 18.60 18.68 9.81
CA ILE A 510 18.35 17.96 8.56
C ILE A 510 17.03 18.42 7.93
N PHE A 511 16.03 18.75 8.76
CA PHE A 511 14.74 19.33 8.41
C PHE A 511 14.48 20.66 9.17
N ASP A 512 13.70 21.56 8.60
CA ASP A 512 13.28 22.79 9.30
C ASP A 512 12.40 22.47 10.54
N GLN A 513 12.60 23.23 11.61
CA GLN A 513 11.80 23.16 12.84
C GLN A 513 10.51 24.02 12.73
N ALA A 514 10.49 25.04 11.88
CA ALA A 514 9.30 25.85 11.63
C ALA A 514 8.16 25.02 11.00
N SER A 515 8.50 24.07 10.11
CA SER A 515 7.58 23.09 9.52
C SER A 515 6.70 22.36 10.55
N LEU A 516 7.29 21.96 11.69
CA LEU A 516 6.57 21.28 12.76
C LEU A 516 5.63 22.24 13.51
N GLN A 517 6.11 23.43 13.85
CA GLN A 517 5.32 24.43 14.58
C GLN A 517 4.12 24.91 13.76
N ALA A 518 4.30 25.13 12.45
CA ALA A 518 3.22 25.53 11.55
C ALA A 518 2.06 24.53 11.55
N GLY A 519 2.36 23.23 11.43
CA GLY A 519 1.33 22.19 11.42
C GLY A 519 0.74 21.87 12.79
N TYR A 520 1.44 22.08 13.92
CA TYR A 520 0.81 21.99 15.24
C TYR A 520 -0.30 23.02 15.44
N ASN A 521 -0.13 24.25 14.92
CA ASN A 521 -1.14 25.30 15.02
C ASN A 521 -2.46 24.89 14.35
N LEU A 522 -2.40 24.15 13.24
CA LEU A 522 -3.56 23.61 12.53
C LEU A 522 -4.44 22.72 13.42
N TRP A 523 -3.83 21.94 14.32
CA TRP A 523 -4.54 21.02 15.20
C TRP A 523 -4.95 21.67 16.54
N SER A 524 -4.21 22.66 17.05
CA SER A 524 -4.53 23.31 18.32
C SER A 524 -5.75 24.24 18.27
N TYR A 525 -6.19 24.67 17.09
CA TYR A 525 -7.38 25.53 16.95
C TYR A 525 -8.69 24.82 17.37
N GLU A 526 -8.77 23.49 17.23
CA GLU A 526 -9.97 22.74 17.62
C GLU A 526 -10.07 22.55 19.14
N THR A 527 -8.94 22.38 19.85
CA THR A 527 -8.91 22.22 21.31
C THR A 527 -9.21 23.51 22.10
N GLN A 528 -9.40 24.64 21.42
CA GLN A 528 -9.85 25.92 22.01
C GLN A 528 -11.22 26.38 21.48
N GLY A 529 -11.90 25.56 20.67
CA GLY A 529 -13.13 25.91 19.95
C GLY A 529 -14.38 25.08 20.31
N GLY A 530 -14.42 24.52 21.53
CA GLY A 530 -15.55 23.71 22.05
C GLY A 530 -16.39 24.45 23.10
#